data_AF-A0A2V8HY13-F1
#
_entry.id   AF-A0A2V8HY13-F1
#
_cell.length_a   1.000
_cell.length_b   1.000
_cell.length_c   1.000
_cell.angle_alpha   90.00
_cell.angle_beta   90.00
_cell.angle_gamma   90.00
#
_symmetry.space_group_name_H-M   'P 1'
#
loop_
_entity.id
_entity.type
_entity.pdbx_description
1 polymer ?
#
loop_
_entity_poly.entity_id
_entity_poly.type
_entity_poly.pdbx_seq_one_letter_code
_entity_poly.pdbx_strand_id
1 'polypeptide(L)'
;MNTPLRLCAFCLYQVQPPPPQPFAPTSRRSGGITESGNNQQEDQFAKRKVEEGRVGEGYPFDSEPEFFPWCRKLTMTKEETGRIRKELMVGNDAAAREALAKDRIIIDYANGSVLPIYVICARANPDGRCADFQQR
;
A
#
# COMPACT_ATOMS: atom_id res chain seq x y z
N MET A 1 12.62 -18.95 -7.06
CA MET A 1 12.75 -18.33 -8.40
C MET A 1 12.26 -16.90 -8.26
N ASN A 2 13.13 -15.91 -8.40
CA ASN A 2 12.82 -14.50 -8.16
C ASN A 2 12.39 -13.86 -9.49
N THR A 3 11.13 -14.07 -9.88
CA THR A 3 10.60 -13.51 -11.12
C THR A 3 10.54 -11.99 -10.96
N PRO A 4 11.22 -11.20 -11.81
CA PRO A 4 11.17 -9.76 -11.69
C PRO A 4 9.73 -9.31 -11.90
N LEU A 5 9.13 -8.75 -10.84
CA LEU A 5 7.81 -8.14 -10.89
C LEU A 5 7.81 -7.08 -11.98
N ARG A 6 7.10 -7.33 -13.08
CA ARG A 6 6.96 -6.37 -14.18
C ARG A 6 5.95 -5.31 -13.75
N LEU A 7 6.45 -4.25 -13.14
CA LEU A 7 5.64 -3.15 -12.62
C LEU A 7 5.19 -2.23 -13.77
N CYS A 8 3.94 -1.78 -13.75
CA CYS A 8 3.39 -0.85 -14.73
C CYS A 8 3.92 0.58 -14.48
N ALA A 9 3.95 1.43 -15.53
CA ALA A 9 4.36 2.84 -15.47
C ALA A 9 3.59 3.71 -14.46
N PHE A 10 2.45 3.23 -13.97
CA PHE A 10 1.56 3.95 -13.05
C PHE A 10 1.49 3.33 -11.64
N CYS A 11 2.33 2.34 -11.37
CA CYS A 11 2.57 1.90 -10.01
C CYS A 11 3.14 3.08 -9.21
N LEU A 12 2.33 3.63 -8.30
CA LEU A 12 2.79 4.71 -7.44
C LEU A 12 3.80 4.11 -6.47
N TYR A 13 5.04 4.55 -6.59
CA TYR A 13 6.04 4.35 -5.57
C TYR A 13 5.98 5.58 -4.68
N GLN A 14 5.64 5.41 -3.40
CA GLN A 14 6.38 6.19 -2.42
C GLN A 14 7.79 5.59 -2.43
N VAL A 15 8.67 6.15 -3.27
CA VAL A 15 10.11 5.85 -3.15
C VAL A 15 10.53 6.48 -1.84
N GLN A 16 10.35 5.75 -0.73
CA GLN A 16 11.17 6.04 0.44
C GLN A 16 12.62 5.92 -0.05
N PRO A 17 13.44 6.98 0.10
CA PRO A 17 14.83 6.89 -0.30
C PRO A 17 15.43 5.64 0.34
N PRO A 18 16.27 4.87 -0.38
CA PRO A 18 16.89 3.70 0.20
C PRO A 18 17.51 4.11 1.54
N PRO A 19 17.35 3.28 2.60
CA PRO A 19 17.86 3.62 3.91
C PRO A 19 19.33 4.04 3.75
N PRO A 20 19.77 5.13 4.41
CA PRO A 20 21.14 5.60 4.25
C PRO A 20 22.08 4.43 4.49
N GLN A 21 22.92 4.13 3.50
CA GLN A 21 23.83 3.00 3.60
C GLN A 21 24.68 3.20 4.87
N PRO A 22 24.85 2.17 5.72
CA PRO A 22 25.60 2.29 6.96
C PRO A 22 27.08 2.69 6.76
N PHE A 23 27.55 2.75 5.52
CA PHE A 23 28.95 2.91 5.14
C PHE A 23 29.19 4.06 4.15
N ALA A 24 28.36 5.11 4.13
CA ALA A 24 28.77 6.34 3.45
C ALA A 24 30.06 6.86 4.14
N PRO A 25 31.21 6.96 3.44
CA PRO A 25 32.46 7.35 4.07
C PRO A 25 32.47 8.87 4.25
N THR A 26 31.71 9.38 5.21
CA THR A 26 31.74 10.79 5.59
C THR A 26 32.06 10.90 7.08
N SER A 27 33.35 11.11 7.33
CA SER A 27 33.92 11.99 8.34
C SER A 27 33.11 12.23 9.63
N ARG A 28 33.65 11.71 10.75
CA ARG A 28 33.56 12.23 12.13
C ARG A 28 32.31 13.07 12.47
N ARG A 29 31.38 12.53 13.29
CA ARG A 29 30.85 13.20 14.51
C ARG A 29 29.70 12.45 15.21
N SER A 30 29.74 12.53 16.55
CA SER A 30 28.65 12.46 17.54
C SER A 30 27.97 11.11 17.80
N GLY A 31 28.42 10.41 18.85
CA GLY A 31 27.91 9.11 19.34
C GLY A 31 26.46 9.07 19.85
N GLY A 32 25.68 10.15 19.72
CA GLY A 32 24.22 10.14 19.97
C GLY A 32 23.37 10.03 18.69
N ILE A 33 23.96 10.18 17.50
CA ILE A 33 23.24 10.14 16.21
C ILE A 33 23.14 8.68 15.71
N THR A 34 24.11 7.84 16.05
CA THR A 34 24.21 6.45 15.61
C THR A 34 23.08 5.57 16.16
N GLU A 35 22.70 5.72 17.42
CA GLU A 35 21.62 4.91 18.03
C GLU A 35 20.24 5.28 17.47
N SER A 36 19.98 6.58 17.29
CA SER A 36 18.70 7.04 16.71
C SER A 36 18.57 6.66 15.23
N GLY A 37 19.68 6.69 14.47
CA GLY A 37 19.71 6.23 13.08
C GLY A 37 19.53 4.72 12.94
N ASN A 38 20.12 3.93 13.84
CA ASN A 38 19.95 2.48 13.87
C ASN A 38 18.51 2.09 14.20
N ASN A 39 17.89 2.70 15.21
CA ASN A 39 16.50 2.42 15.58
C ASN A 39 15.52 2.73 14.44
N GLN A 40 15.72 3.87 13.74
CA GLN A 40 14.90 4.20 12.56
C GLN A 40 15.08 3.19 11.41
N GLN A 41 16.31 2.71 11.21
CA GLN A 41 16.60 1.73 10.17
C GLN A 41 16.00 0.36 10.50
N GLU A 42 16.07 -0.07 11.77
CA GLU A 42 15.43 -1.29 12.26
C GLU A 42 13.90 -1.23 12.15
N ASP A 43 13.30 -0.09 12.51
CA ASP A 43 11.85 0.14 12.40
C ASP A 43 11.38 0.08 10.94
N GLN A 44 12.10 0.70 10.00
CA GLN A 44 11.79 0.63 8.58
C GLN A 44 11.91 -0.81 8.05
N PHE A 45 12.92 -1.55 8.48
CA PHE A 45 13.10 -2.95 8.08
C PHE A 45 11.97 -3.84 8.61
N ALA A 46 11.56 -3.64 9.85
CA ALA A 46 10.46 -4.35 10.47
C ALA A 46 9.14 -4.10 9.74
N LYS A 47 8.81 -2.82 9.45
CA LYS A 47 7.63 -2.46 8.68
C LYS A 47 7.63 -3.07 7.28
N ARG A 48 8.76 -3.01 6.58
CA ARG A 48 8.91 -3.59 5.25
C ARG A 48 8.67 -5.10 5.26
N LYS A 49 9.20 -5.82 6.26
CA LYS A 49 8.95 -7.27 6.41
C LYS A 49 7.48 -7.59 6.65
N VAL A 50 6.77 -6.77 7.43
CA VAL A 50 5.33 -6.92 7.65
C VAL A 50 4.57 -6.74 6.33
N GLU A 51 4.87 -5.70 5.56
CA GLU A 51 4.25 -5.50 4.25
C GLU A 51 4.61 -6.62 3.27
N GLU A 52 5.85 -7.10 3.27
CA GLU A 52 6.30 -8.21 2.43
C GLU A 52 5.54 -9.50 2.75
N GLY A 53 5.37 -9.81 4.04
CA GLY A 53 4.54 -10.92 4.50
C GLY A 53 3.09 -10.76 4.04
N ARG A 54 2.49 -9.57 4.22
CA ARG A 54 1.14 -9.27 3.74
C ARG A 54 1.02 -9.47 2.23
N VAL A 55 2.00 -9.03 1.44
CA VAL A 55 2.06 -9.21 -0.01
C VAL A 55 2.16 -10.70 -0.38
N GLY A 56 3.01 -11.47 0.28
CA GLY A 56 3.18 -12.90 0.05
C GLY A 56 1.95 -13.73 0.40
N GLU A 57 1.26 -13.40 1.49
CA GLU A 57 0.13 -14.19 2.02
C GLU A 57 -1.23 -13.83 1.38
N GLY A 58 -1.30 -12.79 0.56
CA GLY A 58 -2.56 -12.41 -0.08
C GLY A 58 -3.42 -11.44 0.74
N TYR A 59 -2.97 -10.97 1.91
CA TYR A 59 -3.79 -10.10 2.76
C TYR A 59 -4.13 -8.75 2.10
N PRO A 60 -5.33 -8.20 2.37
CA PRO A 60 -5.72 -6.87 1.91
C PRO A 60 -4.94 -5.78 2.66
N PHE A 61 -4.74 -4.65 1.99
CA PHE A 61 -4.14 -3.45 2.58
C PHE A 61 -5.23 -2.42 2.83
N ASP A 62 -5.55 -2.16 4.09
CA ASP A 62 -6.52 -1.17 4.57
C ASP A 62 -5.92 0.24 4.72
N SER A 63 -4.59 0.33 4.71
CA SER A 63 -3.82 1.57 4.67
C SER A 63 -2.91 1.63 3.44
N GLU A 64 -2.50 2.84 3.06
CA GLU A 64 -1.56 3.03 1.96
C GLU A 64 -0.24 2.30 2.26
N PRO A 65 0.22 1.38 1.39
CA PRO A 65 1.49 0.70 1.57
C PRO A 65 2.66 1.69 1.48
N GLU A 66 3.64 1.57 2.37
CA GLU A 66 4.82 2.43 2.41
C GLU A 66 5.94 1.92 1.49
N PHE A 67 6.07 0.59 1.32
CA PHE A 67 7.20 -0.04 0.64
C PHE A 67 6.84 -0.75 -0.67
N PHE A 68 5.55 -1.01 -0.91
CA PHE A 68 5.09 -1.71 -2.10
C PHE A 68 4.23 -0.83 -3.01
N PRO A 69 4.46 -0.88 -4.34
CA PRO A 69 3.65 -0.12 -5.26
C PRO A 69 2.20 -0.62 -5.33
N TRP A 70 1.27 0.33 -5.37
CA TRP A 70 -0.17 0.07 -5.47
C TRP A 70 -0.80 0.82 -6.64
N CYS A 71 -2.00 0.37 -7.03
CA CYS A 71 -2.72 0.82 -8.22
C CYS A 71 -3.84 1.80 -7.85
N ARG A 72 -3.61 3.10 -8.10
CA ARG A 72 -4.59 4.16 -7.82
C ARG A 72 -5.94 4.01 -8.54
N LYS A 73 -5.95 3.41 -9.72
CA LYS A 73 -7.19 3.23 -10.51
C LYS A 73 -8.08 2.12 -9.93
N LEU A 74 -7.48 1.08 -9.34
CA LEU A 74 -8.21 -0.05 -8.78
C LEU A 74 -8.61 0.20 -7.32
N THR A 75 -7.76 0.90 -6.56
CA THR A 75 -8.07 1.40 -5.21
C THR A 75 -9.18 2.46 -5.28
N MET A 76 -10.18 2.35 -4.41
CA MET A 76 -11.26 3.35 -4.32
C MET A 76 -10.74 4.67 -3.75
N THR A 77 -11.27 5.79 -4.25
CA THR A 77 -10.93 7.11 -3.71
C THR A 77 -11.68 7.38 -2.39
N LYS A 78 -11.21 8.38 -1.64
CA LYS A 78 -11.86 8.81 -0.38
C LYS A 78 -13.28 9.31 -0.62
N GLU A 79 -13.55 9.93 -1.78
CA GLU A 79 -14.88 10.38 -2.15
C GLU A 79 -15.81 9.19 -2.41
N GLU A 80 -15.32 8.14 -3.08
CA GLU A 80 -16.10 6.94 -3.34
C GLU A 80 -16.44 6.19 -2.04
N THR A 81 -15.45 5.95 -1.18
CA THR A 81 -15.70 5.29 0.12
C THR A 81 -16.57 6.16 1.04
N GLY A 82 -16.41 7.48 0.98
CA GLY A 82 -17.26 8.44 1.70
C GLY A 82 -18.72 8.42 1.23
N ARG A 83 -18.98 8.20 -0.07
CA ARG A 83 -20.36 8.00 -0.59
C ARG A 83 -20.95 6.69 -0.07
N ILE A 84 -20.22 5.59 -0.17
CA ILE A 84 -20.66 4.29 0.35
C ILE A 84 -20.99 4.38 1.84
N ARG A 85 -20.15 5.06 2.63
CA ARG A 85 -20.40 5.29 4.06
C ARG A 85 -21.72 6.03 4.31
N LYS A 86 -22.00 7.08 3.53
CA LYS A 86 -23.25 7.85 3.65
C LYS A 86 -24.48 7.01 3.27
N GLU A 87 -24.38 6.22 2.21
CA GLU A 87 -25.46 5.32 1.79
C GLU A 87 -25.75 4.24 2.85
N LEU A 88 -24.70 3.66 3.45
CA LEU A 88 -24.83 2.72 4.56
C LEU A 88 -25.54 3.34 5.77
N MET A 89 -25.24 4.60 6.11
CA MET A 89 -25.88 5.30 7.23
C MET A 89 -27.39 5.50 7.04
N VAL A 90 -27.87 5.59 5.79
CA VAL A 90 -29.30 5.70 5.48
C VAL A 90 -29.96 4.34 5.18
N GLY A 91 -29.23 3.24 5.44
CA GLY A 91 -29.74 1.87 5.26
C GLY A 91 -29.69 1.35 3.82
N ASN A 92 -29.00 2.05 2.90
CA ASN A 92 -28.76 1.56 1.54
C ASN A 92 -27.40 0.87 1.46
N ASP A 93 -27.41 -0.47 1.36
CA ASP A 93 -26.20 -1.29 1.35
C ASP A 93 -25.77 -1.75 -0.06
N ALA A 94 -26.48 -1.37 -1.12
CA ALA A 94 -26.26 -1.88 -2.46
C ALA A 94 -24.81 -1.63 -2.95
N ALA A 95 -24.33 -0.39 -2.83
CA ALA A 95 -22.97 -0.03 -3.23
C ALA A 95 -21.90 -0.70 -2.34
N ALA A 96 -22.19 -0.84 -1.05
CA ALA A 96 -21.30 -1.51 -0.11
C ALA A 96 -21.15 -3.00 -0.44
N ARG A 97 -22.26 -3.68 -0.75
CA ARG A 97 -22.27 -5.10 -1.15
C ARG A 97 -21.51 -5.33 -2.45
N GLU A 98 -21.69 -4.46 -3.44
CA GLU A 98 -20.93 -4.55 -4.69
C GLU A 98 -19.42 -4.36 -4.45
N ALA A 99 -19.04 -3.36 -3.64
CA ALA A 99 -17.64 -3.08 -3.36
C ALA A 99 -16.97 -4.18 -2.52
N LEU A 100 -17.69 -4.79 -1.57
CA LEU A 100 -17.23 -5.96 -0.81
C LEU A 100 -17.06 -7.18 -1.70
N ALA A 101 -18.01 -7.46 -2.60
CA ALA A 101 -17.91 -8.60 -3.52
C ALA A 101 -16.73 -8.51 -4.49
N LYS A 102 -16.16 -7.31 -4.67
CA LYS A 102 -15.00 -7.04 -5.52
C LYS A 102 -13.71 -6.84 -4.72
N ASP A 103 -13.72 -7.07 -3.41
CA ASP A 103 -12.59 -6.82 -2.51
C ASP A 103 -12.00 -5.41 -2.64
N ARG A 104 -12.87 -4.39 -2.76
CA ARG A 104 -12.45 -2.99 -2.93
C ARG A 104 -12.52 -2.16 -1.65
N ILE A 105 -13.25 -2.63 -0.65
CA ILE A 105 -13.42 -1.94 0.64
C ILE A 105 -13.36 -2.91 1.81
N ILE A 106 -13.07 -2.37 2.98
CA ILE A 106 -13.29 -3.00 4.29
C ILE A 106 -14.28 -2.11 5.06
N ILE A 107 -15.23 -2.75 5.73
CA ILE A 107 -16.13 -2.06 6.66
C ILE A 107 -15.65 -2.36 8.07
N ASP A 108 -15.17 -1.32 8.76
CA ASP A 108 -14.89 -1.39 10.18
C ASP A 108 -16.18 -1.07 10.94
N TYR A 109 -16.83 -2.12 11.42
CA TYR A 109 -18.08 -2.01 12.18
C TYR A 109 -17.90 -1.36 13.56
N ALA A 110 -16.70 -1.36 14.13
CA ALA A 110 -16.45 -0.79 15.44
C ALA A 110 -16.52 0.74 15.43
N ASN A 111 -16.08 1.37 14.33
CA ASN A 111 -16.10 2.83 14.17
C ASN A 111 -16.98 3.31 13.01
N GLY A 112 -17.66 2.41 12.30
CA GLY A 112 -18.51 2.72 11.16
C GLY A 112 -17.75 3.34 9.99
N SER A 113 -16.48 2.95 9.80
CA SER A 113 -15.63 3.44 8.71
C SER A 113 -15.68 2.50 7.52
N VAL A 114 -15.61 3.09 6.32
CA VAL A 114 -15.43 2.37 5.07
C VAL A 114 -14.03 2.72 4.56
N LEU A 115 -13.14 1.74 4.58
CA LEU A 115 -11.74 1.88 4.20
C LEU A 115 -11.54 1.31 2.79
N PRO A 116 -10.78 1.97 1.90
CA PRO A 116 -10.43 1.39 0.62
C PRO A 116 -9.40 0.27 0.81
N ILE A 117 -9.50 -0.76 -0.02
CA ILE A 117 -8.43 -1.75 -0.15
C ILE A 117 -7.41 -1.24 -1.18
N TYR A 118 -6.16 -1.07 -0.76
CA TYR A 118 -5.05 -0.68 -1.62
C TYR A 118 -4.58 -1.86 -2.44
N VAL A 119 -4.83 -1.80 -3.76
CA VAL A 119 -4.54 -2.91 -4.67
C VAL A 119 -3.06 -2.93 -5.04
N ILE A 120 -2.34 -3.97 -4.61
CA ILE A 120 -0.91 -4.13 -4.91
C ILE A 120 -0.68 -4.42 -6.39
N CYS A 121 0.19 -3.64 -7.02
CA CYS A 121 0.50 -3.74 -8.45
C CYS A 121 0.96 -5.15 -8.86
N ALA A 122 1.81 -5.77 -8.04
CA ALA A 122 2.36 -7.11 -8.27
C ALA A 122 1.26 -8.18 -8.43
N ARG A 123 0.11 -7.99 -7.77
CA ARG A 123 -1.03 -8.93 -7.81
C ARG A 123 -1.98 -8.64 -8.96
N ALA A 124 -2.30 -7.36 -9.15
CA ALA A 124 -3.24 -6.94 -10.18
C ALA A 124 -2.64 -7.00 -11.61
N ASN A 125 -1.32 -7.05 -11.72
CA ASN A 125 -0.61 -7.09 -13.00
C ASN A 125 0.63 -8.00 -12.93
N PRO A 126 0.46 -9.31 -12.70
CA PRO A 126 1.58 -10.24 -12.51
C PRO A 126 2.48 -10.30 -13.76
N ASP A 127 1.89 -10.15 -14.95
CA ASP A 127 2.60 -10.25 -16.24
C ASP A 127 3.17 -8.91 -16.73
N GLY A 128 2.87 -7.80 -16.07
CA GLY A 128 3.28 -6.47 -16.53
C GLY A 128 2.57 -5.95 -17.78
N ARG A 129 1.40 -6.51 -18.12
CA ARG A 129 0.66 -6.26 -19.37
C ARG A 129 -0.72 -5.63 -19.16
N CYS A 130 -0.95 -4.95 -18.04
CA CYS A 130 -2.26 -4.40 -17.73
C CYS A 130 -2.76 -3.43 -18.82
N ALA A 131 -3.79 -3.86 -19.56
CA ALA A 131 -4.38 -3.15 -20.69
C ALA A 131 -5.17 -1.89 -20.28
N ASP A 132 -5.57 -1.81 -19.01
CA ASP A 132 -6.28 -0.66 -18.43
C ASP A 132 -5.38 0.56 -18.17
N PHE A 133 -4.08 0.46 -18.47
CA PHE A 133 -3.13 1.55 -18.40
C PHE A 133 -2.80 2.08 -19.79
N GLN A 134 -3.43 3.18 -20.16
CA GLN A 134 -3.06 3.92 -21.35
C GLN A 134 -1.76 4.70 -21.10
N GLN A 135 -0.79 4.55 -22.01
CA GLN A 135 0.34 5.48 -22.10
C GLN A 135 -0.22 6.89 -22.24
N ARG A 136 0.20 7.80 -21.35
CA ARG A 136 0.11 9.23 -21.63
C ARG A 136 1.32 9.65 -22.44
#